data_AF-A0A819BT52-F1
#
_entry.id   AF-A0A819BT52-F1
#
_cell.length_a   1.000
_cell.length_b   1.000
_cell.length_c   1.000
_cell.angle_alpha   90.00
_cell.angle_beta   90.00
_cell.angle_gamma   90.00
#
_symmetry.space_group_name_H-M   'P 1'
#
loop_
_entity.id
_entity.type
_entity.pdbx_description
1 polymer ?
#
loop_
_entity_poly.entity_id
_entity_poly.type
_entity_poly.pdbx_seq_one_letter_code
_entity_poly.pdbx_strand_id
1 'polypeptide(L)'
;MLYKCIICKAVKFFAQTSPTESGYCVKCQRVRSFLPDTSSASSARRTTEKSDTFEDKKLHPSNMERIRGKLGPAASSTNNIARVSNTSTLQNCDYFKLCLEFMLSVGYSKRLFNRKHNRCYCQQCYPARCKDVFIEGGTKYVIPRGWVRFGLYIDDAQAEVERIWNKWVVSYHGTSPPSAKSIIEHHQFLLPGDQCMGGHVIRIRDGHIPNKFQVYTSPTIVYSGDDIYTPAIPFRSKSGRSYKAKVA
;
A
#
# COMPACT_ATOMS: atom_id res chain seq x y z
N MET A 1 -5.37 -3.84 -28.71
CA MET A 1 -6.07 -2.55 -28.69
C MET A 1 -5.29 -1.61 -27.79
N LEU A 2 -4.73 -0.52 -28.31
CA LEU A 2 -4.01 0.48 -27.50
C LEU A 2 -5.02 1.54 -27.08
N TYR A 3 -5.05 1.88 -25.78
CA TYR A 3 -5.88 2.96 -25.26
C TYR A 3 -5.01 4.17 -24.99
N LYS A 4 -5.48 5.36 -25.37
CA LYS A 4 -4.76 6.62 -25.17
C LYS A 4 -5.39 7.38 -24.02
N CYS A 5 -4.58 7.81 -23.05
CA CYS A 5 -5.10 8.67 -21.99
C CYS A 5 -5.55 10.01 -22.60
N ILE A 6 -6.81 10.40 -22.42
CA ILE A 6 -7.36 11.65 -22.98
C ILE A 6 -6.64 12.89 -22.40
N ILE A 7 -6.12 12.79 -21.17
CA ILE A 7 -5.46 13.88 -20.43
C ILE A 7 -4.00 14.04 -20.87
N CYS A 8 -3.19 13.00 -20.70
CA CYS A 8 -1.75 13.12 -20.91
C CYS A 8 -1.27 12.60 -22.28
N LYS A 9 -2.20 12.10 -23.11
CA LYS A 9 -1.99 11.55 -24.46
C LYS A 9 -0.94 10.43 -24.54
N ALA A 10 -0.49 9.91 -23.40
CA ALA A 10 0.47 8.83 -23.33
C ALA A 10 -0.18 7.52 -23.78
N VAL A 11 0.57 6.76 -24.57
CA VAL A 11 0.21 5.43 -25.06
C VAL A 11 1.16 4.45 -24.38
N LYS A 12 0.75 3.80 -23.26
CA LYS A 12 1.28 2.49 -22.78
C LYS A 12 0.78 2.04 -21.39
N PHE A 13 0.63 0.71 -21.33
CA PHE A 13 0.37 -0.26 -20.24
C PHE A 13 -0.74 0.06 -19.23
N PHE A 14 -1.86 -0.67 -19.38
CA PHE A 14 -2.99 -0.70 -18.46
C PHE A 14 -2.98 -2.06 -17.75
N ALA A 15 -3.01 -2.06 -16.41
CA ALA A 15 -3.53 -3.21 -15.68
C ALA A 15 -5.06 -3.20 -15.89
N GLN A 16 -5.56 -4.14 -16.68
CA GLN A 16 -6.99 -4.30 -16.91
C GLN A 16 -7.58 -4.95 -15.66
N THR A 17 -8.24 -4.17 -14.81
CA THR A 17 -8.71 -4.64 -13.49
C THR A 17 -10.10 -5.27 -13.51
N SER A 18 -10.81 -5.33 -14.65
CA SER A 18 -12.10 -6.04 -14.82
C SER A 18 -12.60 -5.96 -16.27
N PRO A 19 -13.74 -6.61 -16.64
CA PRO A 19 -14.35 -6.49 -17.97
C PRO A 19 -15.04 -5.15 -18.24
N THR A 20 -15.10 -4.24 -17.26
CA THR A 20 -15.68 -2.90 -17.47
C THR A 20 -14.62 -1.98 -18.08
N GLU A 21 -15.00 -1.14 -19.05
CA GLU A 21 -14.13 -0.25 -19.87
C GLU A 21 -13.41 0.87 -19.08
N SER A 22 -13.07 0.61 -17.82
CA SER A 22 -12.31 1.50 -16.95
C SER A 22 -10.89 0.96 -16.77
N GLY A 23 -9.95 1.88 -16.70
CA GLY A 23 -8.52 1.60 -16.62
C GLY A 23 -7.78 2.73 -15.89
N TYR A 24 -6.55 2.47 -15.51
CA TYR A 24 -5.75 3.37 -14.70
C TYR A 24 -4.56 3.92 -15.50
N CYS A 25 -4.47 5.25 -15.58
CA CYS A 25 -3.36 5.93 -16.22
C CYS A 25 -2.23 6.13 -15.21
N VAL A 26 -1.13 5.37 -15.33
CA VAL A 26 0.01 5.44 -14.39
C VAL A 26 0.67 6.82 -14.38
N LYS A 27 0.72 7.52 -15.52
CA LYS A 27 1.32 8.85 -15.63
C LYS A 27 0.51 9.94 -14.93
N CYS A 28 -0.81 9.80 -14.88
CA CYS A 28 -1.72 10.82 -14.37
C CYS A 28 -2.52 10.38 -13.13
N GLN A 29 -2.32 9.14 -12.68
CA GLN A 29 -2.89 8.52 -11.48
C GLN A 29 -4.41 8.68 -11.35
N ARG A 30 -5.13 8.57 -12.47
CA ARG A 30 -6.60 8.72 -12.53
C ARG A 30 -7.26 7.50 -13.19
N VAL A 31 -8.43 7.14 -12.68
CA VAL A 31 -9.32 6.10 -13.23
C VAL A 31 -10.42 6.78 -14.06
N ARG A 32 -10.57 6.43 -15.35
CA ARG A 32 -11.67 6.89 -16.21
C ARG A 32 -12.03 5.86 -17.29
N SER A 33 -13.12 6.10 -18.02
CA SER A 33 -13.49 5.39 -19.25
C SER A 33 -12.54 5.72 -20.41
N PHE A 34 -12.25 4.73 -21.26
CA PHE A 34 -11.31 4.85 -22.39
C PHE A 34 -12.02 4.74 -23.74
N LEU A 35 -11.48 5.40 -24.75
CA LEU A 35 -11.87 5.20 -26.15
C LEU A 35 -10.82 4.34 -26.85
N PRO A 36 -11.21 3.33 -27.65
CA PRO A 36 -10.28 2.54 -28.45
C PRO A 36 -9.60 3.42 -29.52
N ASP A 37 -8.28 3.31 -29.67
CA ASP A 37 -7.53 4.03 -30.71
C ASP A 37 -7.69 3.28 -32.05
N THR A 38 -8.54 3.80 -32.93
CA THR A 38 -8.73 3.30 -34.30
C THR A 38 -7.88 4.13 -35.26
N SER A 39 -6.56 3.92 -35.25
CA SER A 39 -5.71 4.48 -36.31
C SER A 39 -4.58 3.53 -36.70
N SER A 40 -4.78 2.90 -37.85
CA SER A 40 -3.71 2.54 -38.77
C SER A 40 -3.07 3.84 -39.32
N ALA A 41 -1.78 3.74 -39.66
CA ALA A 41 -0.94 4.67 -40.45
C ALA A 41 0.16 5.44 -39.69
N SER A 42 1.37 4.88 -39.83
CA SER A 42 2.62 5.50 -40.29
C SER A 42 3.37 6.57 -39.47
N SER A 43 4.68 6.27 -39.36
CA SER A 43 5.85 7.15 -39.43
C SER A 43 6.48 7.71 -38.14
N ALA A 44 7.56 7.01 -37.77
CA ALA A 44 8.89 7.50 -37.42
C ALA A 44 9.02 8.90 -36.79
N ARG A 45 9.57 8.94 -35.57
CA ARG A 45 10.64 9.88 -35.21
C ARG A 45 11.51 9.30 -34.09
N ARG A 46 12.79 9.24 -34.40
CA ARG A 46 13.93 8.85 -33.57
C ARG A 46 14.42 10.11 -32.87
N THR A 47 14.53 10.11 -31.54
CA THR A 47 15.35 11.09 -30.81
C THR A 47 16.10 10.41 -29.68
N THR A 48 17.40 10.63 -29.71
CA THR A 48 18.53 10.18 -28.91
C THR A 48 18.40 10.39 -27.40
N GLU A 49 18.81 9.38 -26.63
CA GLU A 49 19.13 9.44 -25.21
C GLU A 49 20.47 10.20 -25.01
N LYS A 50 20.53 11.04 -23.98
CA LYS A 50 21.80 11.51 -23.39
C LYS A 50 21.91 10.91 -22.00
N SER A 51 23.01 10.19 -21.78
CA SER A 51 23.46 9.63 -20.52
C SER A 51 24.23 10.70 -19.75
N ASP A 52 23.76 11.06 -18.55
CA ASP A 52 24.53 11.84 -17.60
C ASP A 52 25.13 10.92 -16.53
N THR A 53 26.45 10.90 -16.48
CA THR A 53 27.31 10.22 -15.50
C THR A 53 27.24 10.94 -14.16
N PHE A 54 27.00 10.21 -13.07
CA PHE A 54 27.04 10.72 -11.70
C PHE A 54 28.40 10.40 -11.08
N GLU A 55 29.17 11.43 -10.76
CA GLU A 55 30.45 11.31 -10.05
C GLU A 55 30.24 11.09 -8.54
N ASP A 56 30.98 10.12 -7.99
CA ASP A 56 31.09 9.82 -6.57
C ASP A 56 31.85 10.92 -5.81
N LYS A 57 31.17 11.65 -4.91
CA LYS A 57 31.82 12.45 -3.87
C LYS A 57 31.85 11.67 -2.56
N LYS A 58 33.03 11.10 -2.25
CA LYS A 58 33.37 10.50 -0.95
C LYS A 58 33.31 11.56 0.15
N LEU A 59 32.47 11.37 1.18
CA LEU A 59 32.53 12.16 2.42
C LEU A 59 33.61 11.61 3.36
N HIS A 60 34.47 12.51 3.85
CA HIS A 60 35.57 12.23 4.78
C HIS A 60 35.09 12.32 6.25
N PRO A 61 35.65 11.55 7.20
CA PRO A 61 35.01 11.26 8.50
C PRO A 61 35.13 12.30 9.64
N SER A 62 35.51 13.56 9.38
CA SER A 62 35.91 14.50 10.44
C SER A 62 34.88 15.56 10.86
N ASN A 63 33.58 15.40 10.55
CA ASN A 63 32.54 16.38 10.91
C ASN A 63 31.52 15.92 11.98
N MET A 64 31.82 14.86 12.74
CA MET A 64 30.90 14.23 13.71
C MET A 64 30.94 14.80 15.14
N GLU A 65 31.41 16.04 15.36
CA GLU A 65 31.53 16.53 16.75
C GLU A 65 31.24 18.02 16.99
N ARG A 66 30.32 18.61 16.22
CA ARG A 66 29.88 20.00 16.47
C ARG A 66 28.39 20.28 16.21
N ILE A 67 27.50 19.37 16.62
CA ILE A 67 26.04 19.66 16.72
C ILE A 67 25.48 18.98 17.97
N ARG A 68 25.87 19.44 19.16
CA ARG A 68 25.29 18.98 20.45
C ARG A 68 24.69 20.09 21.32
N GLY A 69 24.54 21.30 20.80
CA GLY A 69 23.91 22.40 21.53
C GLY A 69 23.07 23.26 20.61
N LYS A 70 21.77 22.93 20.51
CA LYS A 70 20.62 23.77 20.07
C LYS A 70 19.54 22.88 19.44
N LEU A 71 18.87 22.09 20.25
CA LEU A 71 17.52 21.65 19.95
C LEU A 71 16.67 22.00 21.17
N GLY A 72 16.02 23.17 21.10
CA GLY A 72 14.86 23.45 21.95
C GLY A 72 13.75 22.43 21.67
N PRO A 73 12.70 22.36 22.51
CA PRO A 73 11.67 21.36 22.37
C PRO A 73 11.06 21.45 20.97
N ALA A 74 11.24 20.38 20.18
CA ALA A 74 10.59 20.25 18.90
C ALA A 74 9.08 20.30 19.17
N ALA A 75 8.44 21.35 18.65
CA ALA A 75 6.99 21.49 18.68
C ALA A 75 6.39 20.18 18.18
N SER A 76 5.67 19.50 19.07
CA SER A 76 4.97 18.27 18.83
C SER A 76 3.92 18.49 17.73
N SER A 77 4.30 18.22 16.48
CA SER A 77 3.41 18.16 15.32
C SER A 77 2.53 16.92 15.47
N THR A 78 1.60 16.99 16.40
CA THR A 78 0.59 15.97 16.65
C THR A 78 -0.36 15.88 15.46
N ASN A 79 -0.33 14.73 14.78
CA ASN A 79 -1.52 13.98 14.39
C ASN A 79 -2.59 14.70 13.53
N ASN A 80 -2.31 14.89 12.23
CA ASN A 80 -3.36 15.30 11.28
C ASN A 80 -4.20 14.14 10.69
N ILE A 81 -3.75 12.88 10.79
CA ILE A 81 -4.54 11.70 10.35
C ILE A 81 -5.48 11.19 11.46
N ALA A 82 -5.31 11.62 12.72
CA ALA A 82 -6.08 11.10 13.85
C ALA A 82 -7.57 11.50 13.87
N ARG A 83 -8.05 12.40 13.00
CA ARG A 83 -9.38 13.02 13.19
C ARG A 83 -10.53 12.51 12.33
N VAL A 84 -10.32 11.58 11.40
CA VAL A 84 -11.41 11.25 10.45
C VAL A 84 -12.28 10.06 10.88
N SER A 85 -11.78 9.14 11.71
CA SER A 85 -12.58 7.99 12.17
C SER A 85 -12.88 8.11 13.66
N ASN A 86 -14.05 8.67 14.02
CA ASN A 86 -14.53 8.59 15.40
C ASN A 86 -14.74 7.11 15.77
N THR A 87 -14.32 6.71 16.99
CA THR A 87 -14.42 5.33 17.49
C THR A 87 -15.86 4.80 17.39
N SER A 88 -16.86 5.67 17.60
CA SER A 88 -18.28 5.34 17.44
C SER A 88 -18.67 5.02 16.00
N THR A 89 -18.15 5.76 15.02
CA THR A 89 -18.39 5.52 13.59
C THR A 89 -17.82 4.18 13.13
N LEU A 90 -16.63 3.81 13.63
CA LEU A 90 -16.01 2.52 13.35
C LEU A 90 -16.83 1.35 13.92
N GLN A 91 -17.31 1.48 15.16
CA GLN A 91 -18.13 0.45 15.81
C GLN A 91 -19.46 0.21 15.11
N ASN A 92 -20.01 1.22 14.44
CA ASN A 92 -21.28 1.15 13.71
C ASN A 92 -21.11 0.92 12.20
N CYS A 93 -19.89 0.62 11.73
CA CYS A 93 -19.63 0.37 10.31
C CYS A 93 -19.68 -1.12 9.97
N ASP A 94 -20.63 -1.53 9.15
CA ASP A 94 -20.79 -2.93 8.75
C ASP A 94 -19.61 -3.44 7.91
N TYR A 95 -19.03 -2.58 7.07
CA TYR A 95 -17.83 -2.92 6.32
C TYR A 95 -16.64 -3.19 7.25
N PHE A 96 -16.45 -2.37 8.28
CA PHE A 96 -15.41 -2.59 9.29
C PHE A 96 -15.64 -3.90 10.05
N LYS A 97 -16.87 -4.16 10.50
CA LYS A 97 -17.24 -5.41 11.19
C LYS A 97 -16.97 -6.64 10.31
N LEU A 98 -17.30 -6.56 9.02
CA LEU A 98 -17.06 -7.64 8.06
C LEU A 98 -15.56 -7.90 7.87
N CYS A 99 -14.75 -6.85 7.69
CA CYS A 99 -13.30 -6.98 7.60
C CYS A 99 -12.68 -7.51 8.92
N LEU A 100 -13.22 -7.11 10.07
CA LEU A 100 -12.77 -7.59 11.37
C LEU A 100 -13.09 -9.08 11.54
N GLU A 101 -14.28 -9.50 11.09
CA GLU A 101 -14.68 -10.89 11.08
C GLU A 101 -13.78 -11.75 10.19
N PHE A 102 -13.47 -11.25 8.99
CA PHE A 102 -12.49 -11.87 8.09
C PHE A 102 -11.12 -12.00 8.77
N MET A 103 -10.59 -10.92 9.34
CA MET A 103 -9.31 -10.92 10.04
C MET A 103 -9.29 -11.99 11.14
N LEU A 104 -10.34 -12.04 11.97
CA LEU A 104 -10.44 -13.06 13.02
C LEU A 104 -10.55 -14.50 12.46
N SER A 105 -11.16 -14.70 11.29
CA SER A 105 -11.27 -16.02 10.65
C SER A 105 -9.94 -16.57 10.14
N VAL A 106 -8.98 -15.71 9.82
CA VAL A 106 -7.58 -16.09 9.49
C VAL A 106 -6.84 -16.58 10.75
N GLY A 107 -7.37 -16.26 11.93
CA GLY A 107 -6.86 -16.75 13.20
C GLY A 107 -5.62 -16.03 13.69
N TYR A 108 -5.48 -14.72 13.40
CA TYR A 108 -4.39 -13.93 14.00
C TYR A 108 -4.57 -13.82 15.52
N SER A 109 -3.46 -13.79 16.26
CA SER A 109 -3.48 -13.48 17.68
C SER A 109 -3.92 -12.03 17.92
N LYS A 110 -4.99 -11.84 18.71
CA LYS A 110 -5.50 -10.50 19.06
C LYS A 110 -4.47 -9.63 19.78
N ARG A 111 -3.46 -10.23 20.42
CA ARG A 111 -2.39 -9.52 21.14
C ARG A 111 -1.45 -8.75 20.22
N LEU A 112 -1.37 -9.14 18.95
CA LEU A 112 -0.55 -8.48 17.94
C LEU A 112 -1.18 -7.18 17.42
N PHE A 113 -2.40 -6.84 17.84
CA PHE A 113 -3.14 -5.70 17.34
C PHE A 113 -3.40 -4.64 18.40
N ASN A 114 -3.25 -3.38 18.01
CA ASN A 114 -3.65 -2.22 18.79
C ASN A 114 -4.86 -1.54 18.11
N ARG A 115 -6.03 -1.77 18.70
CA ARG A 115 -7.32 -1.27 18.17
C ARG A 115 -7.39 0.26 18.08
N LYS A 116 -6.56 1.01 18.84
CA LYS A 116 -6.51 2.48 18.78
C LYS A 116 -6.08 2.98 17.39
N HIS A 117 -5.28 2.19 16.67
CA HIS A 117 -4.77 2.55 15.34
C HIS A 117 -5.60 1.99 14.18
N ASN A 118 -6.69 1.27 14.47
CA ASN A 118 -7.61 0.79 13.45
C ASN A 118 -8.26 1.96 12.69
N ARG A 119 -8.36 1.84 11.38
CA ARG A 119 -9.01 2.84 10.51
C ARG A 119 -9.83 2.13 9.44
N CYS A 120 -10.98 2.69 9.10
CA CYS A 120 -11.81 2.21 8.01
C CYS A 120 -11.92 3.33 6.98
N TYR A 121 -11.63 3.02 5.72
CA TYR A 121 -11.62 3.96 4.62
C TYR A 121 -12.76 3.71 3.63
N CYS A 122 -13.83 3.03 4.07
CA CYS A 122 -15.06 2.92 3.29
C CYS A 122 -15.78 4.26 3.20
N GLN A 123 -16.79 4.35 2.33
CA GLN A 123 -17.55 5.61 2.13
C GLN A 123 -18.23 6.13 3.40
N GLN A 124 -18.65 5.23 4.32
CA GLN A 124 -19.28 5.61 5.59
C GLN A 124 -18.28 6.22 6.57
N CYS A 125 -17.09 5.62 6.71
CA CYS A 125 -16.09 6.04 7.68
C CYS A 125 -15.13 7.11 7.15
N TYR A 126 -14.93 7.18 5.83
CA TYR A 126 -14.04 8.11 5.16
C TYR A 126 -14.70 8.62 3.87
N PRO A 127 -15.69 9.53 3.98
CA PRO A 127 -16.47 10.00 2.84
C PRO A 127 -15.61 10.78 1.82
N ALA A 128 -16.15 10.96 0.61
CA ALA A 128 -15.45 11.63 -0.50
C ALA A 128 -14.95 13.05 -0.18
N ARG A 129 -15.62 13.76 0.75
CA ARG A 129 -15.21 15.10 1.21
C ARG A 129 -13.89 15.12 2.01
N CYS A 130 -13.45 13.97 2.53
CA CYS A 130 -12.19 13.87 3.26
C CYS A 130 -11.00 13.86 2.30
N LYS A 131 -9.84 14.39 2.73
CA LYS A 131 -8.64 14.53 1.88
C LYS A 131 -8.11 13.18 1.42
N ASP A 132 -7.63 13.10 0.18
CA ASP A 132 -7.06 11.87 -0.39
C ASP A 132 -5.57 11.72 -0.17
N VAL A 133 -4.86 12.80 0.16
CA VAL A 133 -3.41 12.80 0.26
C VAL A 133 -2.98 13.58 1.51
N PHE A 134 -2.07 12.98 2.25
CA PHE A 134 -1.37 13.57 3.39
C PHE A 134 0.13 13.59 3.13
N ILE A 135 0.87 14.35 3.93
CA ILE A 135 2.32 14.25 3.98
C ILE A 135 2.68 13.50 5.25
N GLU A 136 3.35 12.35 5.10
CA GLU A 136 3.79 11.46 6.18
C GLU A 136 5.22 11.06 5.90
N GLY A 137 6.12 11.15 6.89
CA GLY A 137 7.55 10.85 6.66
C GLY A 137 8.21 11.71 5.58
N GLY A 138 7.68 12.91 5.32
CA GLY A 138 8.14 13.79 4.23
C GLY A 138 7.71 13.37 2.83
N THR A 139 6.89 12.31 2.69
CA THR A 139 6.38 11.84 1.39
C THR A 139 4.85 11.94 1.30
N LYS A 140 4.32 11.86 0.07
CA LYS A 140 2.88 11.80 -0.17
C LYS A 140 2.33 10.44 0.23
N TYR A 141 1.40 10.45 1.17
CA TYR A 141 0.60 9.30 1.58
C TYR A 141 -0.78 9.39 0.95
N VAL A 142 -1.12 8.44 0.07
CA VAL A 142 -2.44 8.35 -0.56
C VAL A 142 -3.36 7.48 0.30
N ILE A 143 -4.54 8.01 0.65
CA ILE A 143 -5.51 7.30 1.48
C ILE A 143 -6.02 6.03 0.77
N PRO A 144 -5.99 4.87 1.45
CA PRO A 144 -6.40 3.60 0.86
C PRO A 144 -7.93 3.47 0.88
N ARG A 145 -8.65 4.28 0.09
CA ARG A 145 -10.12 4.24 0.02
C ARG A 145 -10.63 2.83 -0.29
N GLY A 146 -11.68 2.43 0.41
CA GLY A 146 -12.27 1.10 0.30
C GLY A 146 -11.54 0.01 1.07
N TRP A 147 -10.53 0.32 1.90
CA TRP A 147 -9.81 -0.65 2.72
C TRP A 147 -10.05 -0.43 4.22
N VAL A 148 -9.73 -1.46 5.02
CA VAL A 148 -9.62 -1.36 6.47
C VAL A 148 -8.17 -1.59 6.87
N ARG A 149 -7.63 -0.70 7.69
CA ARG A 149 -6.34 -0.88 8.35
C ARG A 149 -6.57 -1.39 9.76
N PHE A 150 -5.98 -2.53 10.09
CA PHE A 150 -5.85 -3.01 11.46
C PHE A 150 -4.48 -2.61 11.99
N GLY A 151 -4.46 -1.90 13.11
CA GLY A 151 -3.20 -1.45 13.71
C GLY A 151 -2.50 -2.61 14.39
N LEU A 152 -1.23 -2.82 14.07
CA LEU A 152 -0.38 -3.74 14.81
C LEU A 152 0.14 -3.08 16.09
N TYR A 153 0.46 -3.90 17.08
CA TYR A 153 1.21 -3.44 18.24
C TYR A 153 2.65 -3.14 17.82
N ILE A 154 3.16 -2.01 18.27
CA ILE A 154 4.56 -1.60 18.15
C ILE A 154 5.00 -1.16 19.53
N ASP A 155 6.22 -1.48 19.92
CA ASP A 155 6.81 -0.98 21.16
C ASP A 155 6.98 0.54 21.08
N ASP A 156 6.39 1.27 22.03
CA ASP A 156 6.36 2.73 22.00
C ASP A 156 7.77 3.34 22.13
N ALA A 157 8.65 2.74 22.93
CA ALA A 157 10.03 3.20 23.09
C ALA A 157 10.83 2.99 21.79
N GLN A 158 10.69 1.84 21.15
CA GLN A 158 11.28 1.59 19.83
C GLN A 158 10.75 2.56 18.78
N ALA A 159 9.43 2.82 18.76
CA ALA A 159 8.82 3.74 17.83
C ALA A 159 9.32 5.18 17.98
N GLU A 160 9.58 5.61 19.22
CA GLU A 160 10.15 6.92 19.53
C GLU A 160 11.61 7.02 19.07
N VAL A 161 12.47 6.05 19.43
CA VAL A 161 13.89 6.03 19.07
C VAL A 161 14.07 6.03 17.54
N GLU A 162 13.32 5.20 16.83
CA GLU A 162 13.37 5.08 15.37
C GLU A 162 12.58 6.18 14.64
N ARG A 163 11.88 7.05 15.40
CA ARG A 163 11.02 8.11 14.90
C ARG A 163 10.02 7.60 13.87
N ILE A 164 9.46 6.41 14.08
CA ILE A 164 8.65 5.68 13.08
C ILE A 164 7.53 6.58 12.54
N TRP A 165 6.78 7.21 13.43
CA TRP A 165 5.62 8.03 13.06
C TRP A 165 5.96 9.31 12.31
N ASN A 166 7.20 9.81 12.40
CA ASN A 166 7.59 11.09 11.82
C ASN A 166 8.52 10.94 10.61
N LYS A 167 9.24 9.83 10.52
CA LYS A 167 10.30 9.61 9.54
C LYS A 167 9.94 8.54 8.51
N TRP A 168 9.19 7.52 8.88
CA TRP A 168 9.00 6.37 8.01
C TRP A 168 7.94 6.67 6.95
N VAL A 169 8.22 6.25 5.72
CA VAL A 169 7.28 6.33 4.61
C VAL A 169 6.30 5.19 4.69
N VAL A 170 5.03 5.44 4.36
CA VAL A 170 4.04 4.38 4.25
C VAL A 170 4.22 3.67 2.91
N SER A 171 4.29 2.34 2.96
CA SER A 171 4.32 1.48 1.78
C SER A 171 3.37 0.29 1.97
N TYR A 172 2.87 -0.26 0.87
CA TYR A 172 1.88 -1.34 0.83
C TYR A 172 2.46 -2.59 0.21
N HIS A 173 2.13 -3.76 0.75
CA HIS A 173 2.63 -5.05 0.27
C HIS A 173 1.48 -6.03 0.08
N GLY A 174 1.04 -6.18 -1.17
CA GLY A 174 0.02 -7.14 -1.53
C GLY A 174 0.45 -8.56 -1.24
N THR A 175 -0.38 -9.33 -0.55
CA THR A 175 -0.01 -10.67 -0.11
C THR A 175 -1.20 -11.61 0.03
N SER A 176 -0.94 -12.86 0.42
CA SER A 176 -1.99 -13.83 0.74
C SER A 176 -2.30 -13.82 2.24
N PRO A 177 -3.51 -14.19 2.70
CA PRO A 177 -3.82 -14.27 4.12
C PRO A 177 -2.88 -15.19 4.93
N PRO A 178 -2.50 -16.40 4.44
CA PRO A 178 -1.49 -17.23 5.11
C PRO A 178 -0.12 -16.55 5.22
N SER A 179 0.34 -15.88 4.16
CA SER A 179 1.61 -15.15 4.17
C SER A 179 1.55 -13.95 5.12
N ALA A 180 0.45 -13.18 5.10
CA ALA A 180 0.23 -12.07 6.04
C ALA A 180 0.26 -12.54 7.48
N LYS A 181 -0.36 -13.69 7.80
CA LYS A 181 -0.29 -14.30 9.12
C LYS A 181 1.14 -14.58 9.55
N SER A 182 1.91 -15.23 8.69
CA SER A 182 3.30 -15.54 8.98
C SER A 182 4.17 -14.28 9.11
N ILE A 183 3.94 -13.25 8.30
CA ILE A 183 4.65 -11.95 8.41
C ILE A 183 4.32 -11.26 9.74
N ILE A 184 3.04 -11.22 10.10
CA ILE A 184 2.57 -10.54 11.32
C ILE A 184 3.01 -11.29 12.59
N GLU A 185 3.06 -12.62 12.58
CA GLU A 185 3.47 -13.40 13.75
C GLU A 185 4.99 -13.39 13.98
N HIS A 186 5.80 -13.24 12.94
CA HIS A 186 7.27 -13.18 13.06
C HIS A 186 7.87 -11.78 12.97
N HIS A 187 7.06 -10.76 12.65
CA HIS A 187 7.50 -9.39 12.45
C HIS A 187 8.57 -9.26 11.33
N GLN A 188 8.51 -10.14 10.32
CA GLN A 188 9.48 -10.21 9.23
C GLN A 188 8.77 -10.38 7.88
N PHE A 189 9.26 -9.68 6.86
CA PHE A 189 8.84 -9.95 5.49
C PHE A 189 9.35 -11.32 5.07
N LEU A 190 8.52 -12.03 4.30
CA LEU A 190 8.89 -13.29 3.70
C LEU A 190 9.21 -13.08 2.23
N LEU A 191 10.29 -13.73 1.79
CA LEU A 191 10.73 -13.78 0.40
C LEU A 191 10.18 -15.02 -0.30
N PRO A 192 10.13 -15.03 -1.64
CA PRO A 192 9.88 -16.27 -2.35
C PRO A 192 10.93 -17.32 -1.97
N GLY A 193 10.50 -18.56 -1.74
CA GLY A 193 11.33 -19.64 -1.19
C GLY A 193 11.18 -19.81 0.32
N ASP A 194 10.75 -18.78 1.06
CA ASP A 194 10.54 -18.89 2.51
C ASP A 194 9.32 -19.75 2.83
N GLN A 195 9.37 -20.43 3.98
CA GLN A 195 8.30 -21.27 4.48
C GLN A 195 7.47 -20.54 5.54
N CYS A 196 6.15 -20.49 5.34
CA CYS A 196 5.20 -20.00 6.33
C CYS A 196 5.03 -21.02 7.48
N MET A 197 4.49 -20.59 8.63
CA MET A 197 4.20 -21.46 9.79
C MET A 197 3.41 -22.73 9.48
N GLY A 198 2.55 -22.71 8.44
CA GLY A 198 1.78 -23.86 8.00
C GLY A 198 2.53 -24.81 7.06
N GLY A 199 3.86 -24.68 6.93
CA GLY A 199 4.69 -25.44 6.00
C GLY A 199 4.59 -24.99 4.53
N HIS A 200 3.75 -23.99 4.24
CA HIS A 200 3.54 -23.47 2.89
C HIS A 200 4.73 -22.63 2.42
N VAL A 201 5.35 -23.03 1.32
CA VAL A 201 6.44 -22.27 0.68
C VAL A 201 5.88 -21.15 -0.19
N ILE A 202 6.37 -19.93 0.00
CA ILE A 202 5.97 -18.79 -0.82
C ILE A 202 6.60 -18.93 -2.21
N ARG A 203 5.77 -19.00 -3.25
CA ARG A 203 6.23 -19.14 -4.63
C ARG A 203 6.11 -17.80 -5.36
N ILE A 204 7.00 -17.60 -6.33
CA ILE A 204 6.80 -16.57 -7.36
C ILE A 204 5.57 -17.00 -8.17
N ARG A 205 4.54 -16.14 -8.21
CA ARG A 205 3.29 -16.44 -8.92
C ARG A 205 3.43 -16.22 -10.42
N ASP A 206 2.57 -16.85 -11.20
CA ASP A 206 2.50 -16.60 -12.63
C ASP A 206 2.21 -15.12 -12.91
N GLY A 207 2.91 -14.57 -13.91
CA GLY A 207 2.87 -13.14 -14.24
C GLY A 207 3.83 -12.26 -13.43
N HIS A 208 4.52 -12.80 -12.42
CA HIS A 208 5.64 -12.11 -11.76
C HIS A 208 6.96 -12.31 -12.51
N ILE A 209 7.93 -11.42 -12.26
CA ILE A 209 9.26 -11.49 -12.87
C ILE A 209 9.98 -12.75 -12.36
N PRO A 210 10.33 -13.73 -13.23
CA PRO A 210 11.01 -14.95 -12.81
C PRO A 210 12.36 -14.66 -12.15
N ASN A 211 12.74 -15.48 -11.16
CA ASN A 211 14.04 -15.43 -10.47
C ASN A 211 14.33 -14.10 -9.74
N LYS A 212 13.29 -13.34 -9.36
CA LYS A 212 13.42 -12.14 -8.54
C LYS A 212 12.87 -12.38 -7.13
N PHE A 213 13.79 -12.71 -6.22
CA PHE A 213 13.54 -12.95 -4.80
C PHE A 213 13.61 -11.64 -4.02
N GLN A 214 12.59 -10.80 -4.16
CA GLN A 214 12.56 -9.46 -3.56
C GLN A 214 11.20 -9.20 -2.89
N VAL A 215 11.20 -8.29 -1.92
CA VAL A 215 9.97 -7.72 -1.37
C VAL A 215 9.49 -6.63 -2.32
N TYR A 216 8.30 -6.82 -2.89
CA TYR A 216 7.65 -5.80 -3.70
C TYR A 216 6.72 -4.97 -2.82
N THR A 217 6.96 -3.67 -2.79
CA THR A 217 6.07 -2.73 -2.11
C THR A 217 5.71 -1.57 -3.04
N SER A 218 4.63 -0.87 -2.74
CA SER A 218 4.17 0.28 -3.51
C SER A 218 3.77 1.43 -2.59
N PRO A 219 3.99 2.70 -2.97
CA PRO A 219 3.43 3.85 -2.25
C PRO A 219 1.90 3.93 -2.35
N THR A 220 1.25 3.08 -3.16
CA THR A 220 -0.20 3.07 -3.32
C THR A 220 -0.80 1.69 -3.11
N ILE A 221 -1.90 1.63 -2.36
CA ILE A 221 -2.63 0.37 -2.19
C ILE A 221 -3.32 -0.10 -3.46
N VAL A 222 -3.57 0.81 -4.43
CA VAL A 222 -4.20 0.45 -5.71
C VAL A 222 -3.32 -0.53 -6.48
N TYR A 223 -2.01 -0.26 -6.52
CA TYR A 223 -1.06 -1.17 -7.15
C TYR A 223 -0.89 -2.45 -6.34
N SER A 224 -0.64 -2.35 -5.03
CA SER A 224 -0.44 -3.53 -4.18
C SER A 224 -1.70 -4.39 -4.06
N GLY A 225 -2.88 -3.81 -4.22
CA GLY A 225 -4.17 -4.48 -4.16
C GLY A 225 -4.62 -5.15 -5.47
N ASP A 226 -3.84 -5.03 -6.55
CA ASP A 226 -4.08 -5.76 -7.80
C ASP A 226 -4.08 -7.27 -7.56
N ASP A 227 -4.90 -8.02 -8.31
CA ASP A 227 -5.07 -9.47 -8.12
C ASP A 227 -3.75 -10.25 -8.27
N ILE A 228 -2.79 -9.74 -9.04
CA ILE A 228 -1.48 -10.38 -9.21
C ILE A 228 -0.66 -10.38 -7.90
N TYR A 229 -0.82 -9.35 -7.08
CA TYR A 229 -0.12 -9.19 -5.79
C TYR A 229 -0.98 -9.64 -4.61
N THR A 230 -2.28 -9.33 -4.65
CA THR A 230 -3.25 -9.61 -3.60
C THR A 230 -4.39 -10.48 -4.14
N PRO A 231 -4.20 -11.81 -4.19
CA PRO A 231 -5.22 -12.72 -4.68
C PRO A 231 -6.46 -12.66 -3.79
N ALA A 232 -7.61 -12.46 -4.42
CA ALA A 232 -8.88 -12.42 -3.71
C ALA A 232 -9.29 -13.84 -3.29
N ILE A 233 -9.49 -14.07 -2.00
CA ILE A 233 -9.91 -15.37 -1.46
C ILE A 233 -11.40 -15.39 -1.12
N PRO A 234 -12.11 -16.52 -1.31
CA PRO A 234 -13.47 -16.67 -0.83
C PRO A 234 -13.53 -16.53 0.70
N PHE A 235 -14.49 -15.76 1.19
CA PHE A 235 -14.77 -15.61 2.62
C PHE A 235 -16.27 -15.73 2.86
N ARG A 236 -16.68 -16.66 3.72
CA ARG A 236 -18.07 -16.78 4.15
C ARG A 236 -18.24 -16.14 5.51
N SER A 237 -19.05 -15.10 5.58
CA SER A 237 -19.34 -14.41 6.84
C SER A 237 -20.28 -15.22 7.74
N LYS A 238 -20.35 -14.84 9.02
CA LYS A 238 -21.28 -15.35 10.02
C LYS A 238 -22.74 -15.13 9.64
N SER A 239 -23.03 -14.11 8.83
CA SER A 239 -24.36 -13.89 8.23
C SER A 239 -24.72 -14.92 7.14
N GLY A 240 -23.81 -15.82 6.79
CA GLY A 240 -23.97 -16.79 5.70
C GLY A 240 -23.66 -16.23 4.31
N ARG A 241 -23.47 -14.91 4.17
CA ARG A 241 -23.10 -14.24 2.91
C ARG A 241 -21.65 -14.52 2.54
N SER A 242 -21.41 -14.72 1.25
CA SER A 242 -20.08 -14.96 0.67
C SER A 242 -19.50 -13.69 0.06
N TYR A 243 -18.19 -13.52 0.23
CA TYR A 243 -17.41 -12.36 -0.21
C TYR A 243 -16.09 -12.82 -0.82
N LYS A 244 -15.40 -11.88 -1.49
CA LYS A 244 -14.00 -12.01 -1.88
C LYS A 244 -13.17 -11.06 -1.01
N ALA A 245 -12.21 -11.59 -0.27
CA ALA A 245 -11.37 -10.84 0.66
C ALA A 245 -9.94 -10.73 0.14
N LYS A 246 -9.28 -9.61 0.46
CA LYS A 246 -7.93 -9.23 0.02
C LYS A 246 -7.11 -8.72 1.21
N VAL A 247 -5.78 -8.91 1.17
CA VAL A 247 -4.84 -8.48 2.21
C VAL A 247 -3.60 -7.84 1.58
N ALA A 248 -3.26 -6.61 1.99
CA ALA A 248 -2.15 -5.82 1.44
C ALA A 248 -1.49 -4.93 2.49
#